data_AF-A0A1V9XCB3-F1
#
_entry.id   AF-A0A1V9XCB3-F1
#
_cell.length_a   1.000
_cell.length_b   1.000
_cell.length_c   1.000
_cell.angle_alpha   90.00
_cell.angle_beta   90.00
_cell.angle_gamma   90.00
#
_symmetry.space_group_name_H-M   'P 1'
#
loop_
_entity.id
_entity.type
_entity.pdbx_description
1 polymer ?
#
loop_
_entity_poly.entity_id
_entity_poly.type
_entity_poly.pdbx_seq_one_letter_code
_entity_poly.pdbx_strand_id
1 'polypeptide(L)'
;FAPFSVVQISEDGTADVWGSFIQIALDGAKYAGLKPSLVNAKAVPYGAKLENGSFTWGSAFGLLENGEALVFSGPSVVDEERHPIVESIEGIINSYQLLTWKPQKTIDPFAFMLAFTPEVWLCLGIMTIMLAALCTFIDRFLTPWRFPDNEYKFASNIWEFYRRLYPQ
;
A
#
# COMPACT_ATOMS: atom_id res chain seq x y z
N PHE A 1 4.00 4.30 -16.70
CA PHE A 1 3.02 5.40 -16.62
C PHE A 1 2.84 5.95 -18.02
N ALA A 2 1.67 5.76 -18.63
CA ALA A 2 1.35 6.46 -19.86
C ALA A 2 1.12 7.94 -19.50
N PRO A 3 1.72 8.90 -20.22
CA PRO A 3 1.59 10.28 -19.83
C PRO A 3 0.21 10.83 -20.23
N PHE A 4 -0.45 11.51 -19.30
CA PHE A 4 -1.78 12.08 -19.52
C PHE A 4 -1.76 13.24 -20.52
N SER A 5 -0.73 14.08 -20.42
CA SER A 5 -0.52 15.27 -21.25
C SER A 5 1.00 15.52 -21.34
N VAL A 6 1.56 15.52 -22.55
CA VAL A 6 2.97 15.83 -22.84
C VAL A 6 3.02 16.91 -23.91
N VAL A 7 3.94 17.84 -23.69
CA VAL A 7 4.32 18.87 -24.64
C VAL A 7 5.82 18.80 -24.82
N GLN A 8 6.28 18.64 -26.05
CA GLN A 8 7.69 18.79 -26.42
C GLN A 8 7.80 19.90 -27.45
N ILE A 9 8.57 20.94 -27.12
CA ILE A 9 8.84 22.04 -28.03
C ILE A 9 10.09 21.67 -28.84
N SER A 10 9.96 21.69 -30.16
CA SER A 10 11.05 21.53 -31.11
C SER A 10 11.83 22.85 -31.26
N GLU A 11 13.09 22.77 -31.70
CA GLU A 11 13.95 23.95 -31.88
C GLU A 11 13.42 24.95 -32.93
N ASP A 12 12.56 24.49 -33.84
CA ASP A 12 11.87 25.29 -34.85
C ASP A 12 10.65 26.07 -34.31
N GLY A 13 10.37 25.95 -33.01
CA GLY A 13 9.22 26.59 -32.36
C GLY A 13 7.90 25.85 -32.54
N THR A 14 7.91 24.67 -33.18
CA THR A 14 6.73 23.79 -33.22
C THR A 14 6.59 23.04 -31.89
N ALA A 15 5.36 22.78 -31.47
CA ALA A 15 5.08 21.95 -30.30
C ALA A 15 4.52 20.61 -30.77
N ASP A 16 5.20 19.53 -30.44
CA ASP A 16 4.64 18.18 -30.50
C ASP A 16 3.90 17.91 -29.20
N VAL A 17 2.65 17.47 -29.33
CA VAL A 17 1.72 17.40 -28.21
C VAL A 17 0.98 16.06 -28.25
N TRP A 18 1.14 15.26 -27.21
CA TRP A 18 0.52 13.93 -27.13
C TRP A 18 0.12 13.55 -25.70
N GLY A 19 -0.81 12.62 -25.58
CA GLY A 19 -1.33 12.17 -24.29
C GLY A 19 -2.82 11.85 -24.38
N SER A 20 -3.31 11.00 -23.48
CA SER A 20 -4.70 10.55 -23.52
C SER A 20 -5.70 11.71 -23.40
N PHE A 21 -5.45 12.70 -22.55
CA PHE A 21 -6.36 13.83 -22.38
C PHE A 21 -6.21 14.87 -23.48
N ILE A 22 -4.99 15.07 -23.98
CA ILE A 22 -4.75 16.00 -25.09
C ILE A 22 -5.46 15.51 -26.34
N GLN A 23 -5.41 14.22 -26.65
CA GLN A 23 -6.07 13.66 -27.82
C GLN A 23 -7.58 13.91 -27.79
N ILE A 24 -8.22 13.75 -26.63
CA ILE A 24 -9.65 14.07 -26.45
C ILE A 24 -9.93 15.54 -26.77
N ALA A 25 -9.10 16.46 -26.29
CA ALA A 25 -9.26 17.88 -26.56
C ALA A 25 -9.04 18.22 -28.05
N LEU A 26 -8.03 17.62 -28.69
CA LEU A 26 -7.73 17.84 -30.12
C LEU A 26 -8.82 17.26 -31.03
N ASP A 27 -9.32 16.07 -30.72
CA ASP A 27 -10.41 15.45 -31.48
C ASP A 27 -11.72 16.22 -31.31
N GLY A 28 -12.01 16.70 -30.09
CA GLY A 28 -13.13 17.61 -29.82
C GLY A 28 -13.02 18.92 -30.59
N ALA A 29 -11.83 19.54 -30.60
CA ALA A 29 -11.58 20.76 -31.38
C ALA A 29 -11.76 20.51 -32.88
N LYS A 30 -11.24 19.39 -33.40
CA LYS A 30 -11.39 18.99 -34.81
C LYS A 30 -12.86 18.77 -35.17
N TYR A 31 -13.64 18.11 -34.32
CA TYR A 31 -15.07 17.93 -34.52
C TYR A 31 -15.83 19.26 -34.55
N ALA A 32 -15.44 20.21 -33.68
CA ALA A 32 -16.02 21.54 -33.63
C ALA A 32 -15.52 22.48 -34.76
N GLY A 33 -14.60 22.05 -35.62
CA GLY A 33 -13.98 22.90 -36.65
C GLY A 33 -13.06 24.00 -36.09
N LEU A 34 -12.59 23.83 -34.85
CA LEU A 34 -11.69 24.77 -34.17
C LEU A 34 -10.23 24.44 -34.46
N LYS A 35 -9.39 25.47 -34.44
CA LYS A 35 -7.92 25.33 -34.50
C LYS A 35 -7.35 25.54 -33.11
N PRO A 36 -6.96 24.48 -32.38
CA PRO A 36 -6.40 24.61 -31.06
C PRO A 36 -5.02 25.26 -31.12
N SER A 37 -4.73 26.15 -30.17
CA SER A 37 -3.40 26.72 -29.95
C SER A 37 -2.97 26.45 -28.52
N LEU A 38 -1.70 26.10 -28.33
CA LEU A 38 -1.14 25.90 -27.01
C LEU A 38 -0.95 27.26 -26.31
N VAL A 39 -1.58 27.43 -25.15
CA VAL A 39 -1.48 28.67 -24.34
C VAL A 39 -0.17 28.73 -23.56
N ASN A 40 0.29 27.58 -23.03
CA ASN A 40 1.55 27.50 -22.31
C ASN A 40 2.23 26.15 -22.54
N ALA A 41 3.52 26.19 -22.85
CA ALA A 41 4.34 24.99 -23.06
C ALA A 41 5.12 24.56 -21.81
N LYS A 42 5.14 25.39 -20.77
CA LYS A 42 5.70 25.03 -19.46
C LYS A 42 4.62 24.41 -18.60
N ALA A 43 5.03 23.43 -17.78
CA ALA A 43 4.16 22.89 -16.74
C ALA A 43 3.78 24.02 -15.78
N VAL A 44 2.50 24.36 -15.75
CA VAL A 44 1.92 25.30 -14.78
C VAL A 44 1.29 24.53 -13.63
N PRO A 45 1.30 25.08 -12.40
CA PRO A 45 0.50 24.52 -11.33
C PRO A 45 -1.00 24.59 -11.69
N TYR A 46 -1.81 23.68 -11.13
CA TYR A 46 -3.26 23.72 -11.34
C TYR A 46 -3.85 25.05 -10.83
N GLY A 47 -3.39 25.52 -9.66
CA GLY A 47 -3.87 26.73 -9.01
C GLY A 47 -4.68 26.41 -7.77
N ALA A 48 -4.54 27.25 -6.75
CA ALA A 48 -5.38 27.25 -5.56
C ALA A 48 -6.24 28.52 -5.56
N LYS A 49 -7.42 28.42 -4.96
CA LYS A 49 -8.28 29.57 -4.70
C LYS A 49 -7.65 30.41 -3.58
N LEU A 50 -7.54 31.71 -3.83
CA LEU A 50 -7.01 32.69 -2.90
C LEU A 50 -8.13 33.22 -1.99
N GLU A 51 -7.77 33.92 -0.92
CA GLU A 51 -8.74 34.50 0.02
C GLU A 51 -9.69 35.52 -0.64
N ASN A 52 -9.24 36.18 -1.70
CA ASN A 52 -10.05 37.10 -2.50
C ASN A 52 -11.07 36.39 -3.42
N GLY A 53 -11.08 35.06 -3.44
CA GLY A 53 -11.95 34.24 -4.26
C GLY A 53 -11.43 33.92 -5.67
N SER A 54 -10.34 34.56 -6.13
CA SER A 54 -9.75 34.30 -7.43
C SER A 54 -8.76 33.12 -7.40
N PHE A 55 -8.47 32.52 -8.54
CA PHE A 55 -7.41 31.52 -8.65
C PHE A 55 -6.03 32.17 -8.75
N THR A 56 -5.00 31.40 -8.39
CA THR A 56 -3.61 31.86 -8.46
C THR A 56 -3.24 32.29 -9.88
N TRP A 57 -2.68 33.49 -10.05
CA TRP A 57 -2.32 34.01 -11.37
C TRP A 57 -1.26 33.13 -12.06
N GLY A 58 -1.41 32.92 -13.37
CA GLY A 58 -0.54 32.06 -14.19
C GLY A 58 -0.69 30.55 -13.95
N SER A 59 -1.62 30.13 -13.09
CA SER A 59 -2.02 28.72 -12.93
C SER A 59 -3.03 28.30 -14.01
N ALA A 60 -3.21 26.99 -14.21
CA ALA A 60 -4.17 26.49 -15.20
C ALA A 60 -5.59 27.04 -14.98
N PHE A 61 -6.10 27.02 -13.74
CA PHE A 61 -7.42 27.58 -13.43
C PHE A 61 -7.44 29.11 -13.44
N GLY A 62 -6.33 29.79 -13.12
CA GLY A 62 -6.23 31.24 -13.29
C GLY A 62 -6.30 31.68 -14.75
N LEU A 63 -5.72 30.90 -15.68
CA LEU A 63 -5.81 31.17 -17.12
C LEU A 63 -7.24 30.97 -17.65
N LEU A 64 -7.98 29.98 -17.12
CA LEU A 64 -9.40 29.78 -17.46
C LEU A 64 -10.26 30.92 -16.91
N GLU A 65 -10.07 31.30 -15.64
CA GLU A 65 -10.81 32.39 -14.99
C GLU A 65 -10.62 33.73 -15.72
N ASN A 66 -9.40 34.02 -16.20
CA ASN A 66 -9.08 35.24 -16.93
C ASN A 66 -9.47 35.18 -18.42
N GLY A 67 -9.96 34.04 -18.92
CA GLY A 67 -10.28 33.84 -20.34
C GLY A 67 -9.06 33.75 -21.27
N GLU A 68 -7.86 33.55 -20.72
CA GLU A 68 -6.62 33.35 -21.47
C GLU A 68 -6.51 31.91 -22.02
N ALA A 69 -7.23 30.97 -21.42
CA ALA A 69 -7.39 29.60 -21.90
C ALA A 69 -8.87 29.24 -22.01
N LEU A 70 -9.21 28.43 -23.02
CA LEU A 70 -10.58 27.93 -23.22
C LEU A 70 -10.78 26.52 -22.65
N VAL A 71 -9.74 25.70 -22.70
CA VAL A 71 -9.79 24.30 -22.31
C VAL A 71 -8.55 23.96 -21.51
N PHE A 72 -8.77 23.31 -20.37
CA PHE A 72 -7.72 22.65 -19.63
C PHE A 72 -7.83 21.13 -19.82
N SER A 73 -6.71 20.49 -20.12
CA SER A 73 -6.65 19.05 -20.38
C SER A 73 -5.51 18.42 -19.57
N GLY A 74 -5.87 17.79 -18.46
CA GLY A 74 -4.93 17.20 -17.51
C GLY A 74 -5.66 16.51 -16.35
N PRO A 75 -4.96 15.67 -15.57
CA PRO A 75 -5.54 15.05 -14.39
C PRO A 75 -5.79 16.13 -13.33
N SER A 76 -7.06 16.38 -13.01
CA SER A 76 -7.43 17.34 -11.97
C SER A 76 -8.54 16.77 -11.10
N VAL A 77 -8.51 17.14 -9.83
CA VAL A 77 -9.63 16.90 -8.92
C VAL A 77 -10.64 18.00 -9.17
N VAL A 78 -11.87 17.62 -9.51
CA VAL A 78 -12.99 18.55 -9.57
C VAL A 78 -13.52 18.70 -8.15
N ASP A 79 -13.37 19.89 -7.58
CA ASP A 79 -13.89 20.28 -6.27
C ASP A 79 -15.01 21.31 -6.44
N GLU A 80 -15.77 21.57 -5.37
CA GLU A 80 -16.84 22.57 -5.37
C GLU A 80 -16.33 23.99 -5.68
N GLU A 81 -15.03 24.25 -5.46
CA GLU A 81 -14.42 25.55 -5.73
C GLU A 81 -14.18 25.80 -7.22
N ARG A 82 -13.96 24.74 -8.01
CA ARG A 82 -13.68 24.80 -9.46
C ARG A 82 -14.94 24.72 -10.32
N HIS A 83 -16.01 24.09 -9.85
CA HIS A 83 -17.28 24.00 -10.59
C HIS A 83 -17.85 25.34 -11.11
N PRO A 84 -17.73 26.49 -10.40
CA PRO A 84 -18.26 27.75 -10.90
C PRO A 84 -17.54 28.30 -12.14
N ILE A 85 -16.29 27.91 -12.37
CA ILE A 85 -15.46 28.43 -13.47
C ILE A 85 -15.30 27.44 -14.62
N VAL A 86 -15.51 26.14 -14.39
CA VAL A 86 -15.35 25.11 -15.40
C VAL A 86 -16.52 24.15 -15.42
N GLU A 87 -17.00 23.85 -16.63
CA GLU A 87 -17.85 22.69 -16.87
C GLU A 87 -16.93 21.49 -17.14
N SER A 88 -17.02 20.46 -16.30
CA SER A 88 -16.08 19.34 -16.34
C SER A 88 -16.64 18.15 -17.13
N ILE A 89 -15.79 17.56 -17.96
CA ILE A 89 -16.04 16.23 -18.52
C ILE A 89 -15.38 15.25 -17.57
N GLU A 90 -16.20 14.61 -16.73
CA GLU A 90 -15.70 13.76 -15.65
C GLU A 90 -15.25 12.40 -16.18
N GLY A 91 -13.97 12.09 -15.97
CA GLY A 91 -13.49 10.71 -15.96
C GLY A 91 -13.59 10.19 -14.53
N ILE A 92 -14.42 9.19 -14.29
CA ILE A 92 -14.60 8.64 -12.94
C ILE A 92 -13.30 7.93 -12.49
N ILE A 93 -12.55 8.55 -11.58
CA ILE A 93 -11.44 7.92 -10.87
C ILE A 93 -11.96 7.42 -9.52
N ASN A 94 -12.26 6.12 -9.44
CA ASN A 94 -12.98 5.50 -8.33
C ASN A 94 -12.19 5.34 -7.02
N SER A 95 -10.88 5.60 -6.98
CA SER A 95 -10.11 5.39 -5.74
C SER A 95 -8.80 6.17 -5.69
N TYR A 96 -8.52 6.76 -4.53
CA TYR A 96 -7.18 7.18 -4.14
C TYR A 96 -6.46 5.99 -3.48
N GLN A 97 -5.27 5.65 -3.96
CA GLN A 97 -4.44 4.59 -3.37
C GLN A 97 -3.15 5.18 -2.83
N LEU A 98 -2.85 4.89 -1.56
CA LEU A 98 -1.54 5.20 -0.98
C LEU A 98 -0.54 4.15 -1.45
N LEU A 99 0.42 4.55 -2.28
CA LEU A 99 1.53 3.70 -2.69
C LEU A 99 2.59 3.71 -1.59
N THR A 100 2.76 2.59 -0.92
CA THR A 100 3.85 2.35 0.03
C THR A 100 4.88 1.40 -0.57
N TRP A 101 6.11 1.44 -0.06
CA TRP A 101 7.12 0.47 -0.42
C TRP A 101 6.70 -0.93 0.05
N LYS A 102 6.72 -1.91 -0.88
CA LYS A 102 6.43 -3.31 -0.57
C LYS A 102 7.75 -4.06 -0.32
N PRO A 103 8.01 -4.55 0.91
CA PRO A 103 9.18 -5.39 1.15
C PRO A 103 9.12 -6.65 0.29
N GLN A 104 10.24 -6.98 -0.38
CA GLN A 104 10.35 -8.20 -1.19
C GLN A 104 10.44 -9.47 -0.34
N LYS A 105 10.96 -9.34 0.90
CA LYS A 105 11.12 -10.45 1.83
C LYS A 105 10.67 -10.02 3.22
N THR A 106 9.52 -10.53 3.63
CA THR A 106 9.05 -10.42 5.01
C THR A 106 9.58 -11.65 5.75
N ILE A 107 10.52 -11.45 6.67
CA ILE A 107 10.95 -12.53 7.58
C ILE A 107 10.07 -12.44 8.81
N ASP A 108 9.20 -13.43 8.99
CA ASP A 108 8.46 -13.58 10.24
C ASP A 108 9.37 -14.27 11.27
N PRO A 109 9.73 -13.60 12.37
CA PRO A 109 10.59 -14.20 13.41
C PRO A 109 9.93 -15.41 14.09
N PHE A 110 8.62 -15.58 13.96
CA PHE A 110 7.84 -16.68 14.52
C PHE A 110 7.46 -17.76 13.50
N ALA A 111 8.02 -17.69 12.28
CA ALA A 111 7.77 -18.69 11.24
C ALA A 111 8.08 -20.13 11.70
N PHE A 112 8.99 -20.31 12.66
CA PHE A 112 9.28 -21.63 13.23
C PHE A 112 8.12 -22.17 14.10
N MET A 113 7.35 -21.32 14.78
CA MET A 113 6.16 -21.75 15.54
C MET A 113 5.02 -22.15 14.59
N LEU A 114 5.00 -21.59 13.38
CA LEU A 114 4.06 -21.94 12.32
C LEU A 114 4.39 -23.29 11.65
N ALA A 115 5.52 -23.93 11.98
CA ALA A 115 5.86 -25.25 11.45
C ALA A 115 4.84 -26.32 11.85
N PHE A 116 4.17 -26.13 12.99
CA PHE A 116 3.10 -27.00 13.47
C PHE A 116 1.87 -26.17 13.86
N THR A 117 0.68 -26.77 13.74
CA THR A 117 -0.54 -26.09 14.17
C THR A 117 -0.61 -26.00 15.71
N PRO A 118 -1.37 -25.04 16.27
CA PRO A 118 -1.52 -24.90 17.72
C PRO A 118 -1.96 -26.21 18.42
N GLU A 119 -2.77 -27.03 17.76
CA GLU A 119 -3.24 -28.31 18.27
C GLU A 119 -2.08 -29.30 18.47
N VAL A 120 -1.12 -29.32 17.54
CA VAL A 120 0.06 -30.20 17.65
C VAL A 120 0.93 -29.76 18.83
N TRP A 121 1.15 -28.46 19.00
CA TRP A 121 1.87 -27.92 20.16
C TRP A 121 1.19 -28.26 21.48
N LEU A 122 -0.14 -28.15 21.52
CA LEU A 122 -0.95 -28.49 22.69
C LEU A 122 -0.87 -29.99 22.99
N CYS A 123 -1.00 -30.85 21.98
CA CYS A 123 -0.84 -32.29 22.12
C CYS A 123 0.54 -32.67 22.64
N LEU A 124 1.62 -32.07 22.11
CA LEU A 124 2.98 -32.29 22.60
C LEU A 124 3.13 -31.87 24.07
N GLY A 125 2.56 -30.72 24.45
CA GLY A 125 2.55 -30.24 25.83
C GLY A 125 1.81 -31.19 26.77
N ILE A 126 0.58 -31.59 26.43
CA ILE A 126 -0.23 -32.52 27.23
C ILE A 126 0.48 -33.87 27.36
N MET A 127 0.97 -34.43 26.26
CA MET A 127 1.66 -35.73 26.29
C MET A 127 2.91 -35.69 27.17
N THR A 128 3.67 -34.60 27.14
CA THR A 128 4.85 -34.42 28.01
C THR A 128 4.45 -34.37 29.48
N ILE A 129 3.39 -33.65 29.82
CA ILE A 129 2.85 -33.55 31.19
C ILE A 129 2.35 -34.92 31.67
N MET A 130 1.57 -35.63 30.85
CA MET A 130 1.03 -36.95 31.21
C MET A 130 2.15 -37.97 31.40
N LEU A 131 3.16 -37.98 30.53
CA LEU A 131 4.29 -38.89 30.63
C LEU A 131 5.15 -38.59 31.87
N ALA A 132 5.40 -37.31 32.17
CA ALA A 132 6.09 -36.92 33.40
C ALA A 132 5.32 -37.29 34.67
N ALA A 133 3.99 -37.17 34.66
CA ALA A 133 3.15 -37.58 35.78
C ALA A 133 3.19 -39.09 35.97
N LEU A 134 3.10 -39.86 34.88
CA LEU A 134 3.19 -41.31 34.90
C LEU A 134 4.54 -41.80 35.44
N CYS A 135 5.65 -41.25 34.94
CA CYS A 135 6.99 -41.60 35.43
C CYS A 135 7.14 -41.26 36.91
N THR A 136 6.70 -40.07 37.33
CA THR A 136 6.76 -39.67 38.75
C THR A 136 5.93 -40.61 39.64
N PHE A 137 4.79 -41.10 39.14
CA PHE A 137 3.97 -42.09 39.84
C PHE A 137 4.69 -43.44 39.96
N ILE A 138 5.26 -43.94 38.86
CA ILE A 138 6.02 -45.20 38.83
C ILE A 138 7.22 -45.13 39.78
N ASP A 139 7.99 -44.05 39.72
CA ASP A 139 9.18 -43.87 40.54
C ASP A 139 8.82 -43.81 42.03
N ARG A 140 7.74 -43.09 42.38
CA ARG A 140 7.30 -42.92 43.77
C ARG A 140 6.65 -44.17 44.39
N PHE A 141 5.83 -44.89 43.63
CA PHE A 141 4.99 -45.97 44.19
C PHE A 141 5.41 -47.37 43.79
N LEU A 142 5.92 -47.56 42.57
CA LEU A 142 6.21 -48.90 42.03
C LEU A 142 7.68 -49.27 42.12
N THR A 143 8.59 -48.29 42.18
CA THR A 143 10.04 -48.52 42.25
C THR A 143 10.77 -47.67 43.30
N PRO A 144 10.25 -47.55 44.54
CA PRO A 144 10.81 -46.64 45.55
C PRO A 144 12.24 -46.99 45.99
N TRP A 145 12.67 -48.24 45.81
CA TRP A 145 14.01 -48.73 46.14
C TRP A 145 15.09 -48.32 45.13
N ARG A 146 14.70 -47.86 43.93
CA ARG A 146 15.66 -47.54 42.86
C ARG A 146 16.40 -46.23 43.11
N PHE A 147 15.77 -45.28 43.81
CA PHE A 147 16.33 -43.96 44.09
C PHE A 147 15.98 -43.50 45.51
N PRO A 148 16.63 -44.07 46.55
CA PRO A 148 16.29 -43.81 47.95
C PRO A 148 16.55 -42.36 48.40
N ASP A 149 17.49 -41.66 47.75
CA ASP A 149 17.91 -40.30 48.11
C ASP A 149 17.39 -39.21 47.15
N ASN A 150 16.64 -39.59 46.10
CA ASN A 150 16.24 -38.65 45.07
C ASN A 150 14.84 -38.11 45.36
N GLU A 151 14.72 -36.80 45.56
CA GLU A 151 13.41 -36.14 45.68
C GLU A 151 12.66 -36.30 44.35
N TYR A 152 11.64 -37.15 44.30
CA TYR A 152 10.79 -37.43 43.13
C TYR A 152 10.13 -36.15 42.61
N LYS A 153 10.82 -35.42 41.75
CA LYS A 153 10.36 -34.14 41.21
C LYS A 153 9.84 -34.33 39.80
N PHE A 154 8.54 -34.19 39.65
CA PHE A 154 7.85 -34.07 38.37
C PHE A 154 8.55 -33.13 37.38
N ALA A 155 9.08 -32.00 37.87
CA ALA A 155 9.86 -31.06 37.06
C ALA A 155 11.14 -31.67 36.46
N SER A 156 11.81 -32.58 37.17
CA SER A 156 13.00 -33.28 36.67
C SER A 156 12.62 -34.21 35.52
N ASN A 157 11.51 -34.93 35.63
CA ASN A 157 11.01 -35.77 34.55
C ASN A 157 10.60 -34.95 33.32
N ILE A 158 9.91 -33.81 33.48
CA ILE A 158 9.64 -32.88 32.36
C ILE A 158 10.93 -32.44 31.68
N TRP A 159 11.93 -32.04 32.47
CA TRP A 159 13.20 -31.57 31.94
C TRP A 159 13.97 -32.66 31.19
N GLU A 160 13.93 -33.91 31.66
CA GLU A 160 14.46 -35.07 30.92
C GLU A 160 13.75 -35.29 29.58
N PHE A 161 12.42 -35.20 29.54
CA PHE A 161 11.67 -35.34 28.29
C PHE A 161 11.98 -34.21 27.31
N TYR A 162 12.06 -32.97 27.79
CA TYR A 162 12.45 -31.83 26.98
C TYR A 162 13.83 -32.03 26.35
N ARG A 163 14.83 -32.44 27.15
CA ARG A 163 16.19 -32.72 26.66
C ARG A 163 16.25 -33.84 25.61
N ARG A 164 15.39 -34.85 25.73
CA ARG A 164 15.33 -35.96 24.77
C ARG A 164 14.60 -35.59 23.48
N LEU A 165 13.60 -34.71 23.55
CA LEU A 165 12.83 -34.28 22.39
C LEU A 165 13.57 -33.24 21.54
N TYR A 166 14.43 -32.44 22.17
CA TYR A 166 15.31 -31.48 21.52
C TYR A 166 16.77 -31.82 21.80
N PRO A 167 17.30 -32.93 21.23
CA PRO A 167 18.70 -33.27 21.35
C PRO A 167 19.55 -32.18 20.68
N GLN A 168 20.63 -31.78 21.34
CA GLN A 168 21.64 -30.87 20.77
C GLN A 168 22.37 -31.51 19.60
#